data_AF-A0A848Y3K3-F1
#
_entry.id   AF-A0A848Y3K3-F1
#
_cell.length_a   1.000
_cell.length_b   1.000
_cell.length_c   1.000
_cell.angle_alpha   90.00
_cell.angle_beta   90.00
_cell.angle_gamma   90.00
#
_symmetry.space_group_name_H-M   'P 1'
#
loop_
_entity.id
_entity.type
_entity.pdbx_description
1 polymer ?
#
loop_
_entity_poly.entity_id
_entity_poly.type
_entity_poly.pdbx_seq_one_letter_code
_entity_poly.pdbx_strand_id
1 'polypeptide(L)'
;MPRLSRKDKIINAALALAEDTSWRDLKLSAIAKAAKLSLADVAEEFASKADILAAFMARTDAELLKKIEAEGEASELPRDRLFDVIMLRLELLEPHKAALRNITRDMRGNPQDLATT
;
A
#
# COMPACT_ATOMS: atom_id res chain seq x y z
N MET A 1 -19.45 -10.25 -6.33
CA MET A 1 -18.19 -9.52 -6.07
C MET A 1 -17.04 -10.52 -6.09
N PRO A 2 -15.91 -10.23 -6.75
CA PRO A 2 -14.76 -11.12 -6.71
C PRO A 2 -14.26 -11.28 -5.28
N ARG A 3 -13.81 -12.49 -4.92
CA ARG A 3 -13.32 -12.78 -3.56
C ARG A 3 -11.89 -12.25 -3.43
N LEU A 4 -11.63 -11.41 -2.44
CA LEU A 4 -10.28 -10.89 -2.16
C LEU A 4 -9.28 -12.05 -1.94
N SER A 5 -8.08 -11.91 -2.51
CA SER A 5 -6.96 -12.82 -2.29
C SER A 5 -6.48 -12.75 -0.82
N ARG A 6 -5.68 -13.73 -0.35
CA ARG A 6 -5.07 -13.65 1.00
C ARG A 6 -4.20 -12.40 1.10
N LYS A 7 -3.37 -12.15 0.09
CA LYS A 7 -2.56 -10.94 -0.06
C LYS A 7 -3.36 -9.64 0.12
N ASP A 8 -4.48 -9.50 -0.57
CA ASP A 8 -5.32 -8.29 -0.48
C ASP A 8 -5.95 -8.10 0.89
N LYS A 9 -6.40 -9.20 1.53
CA LYS A 9 -6.95 -9.14 2.88
C LYS A 9 -5.91 -8.65 3.89
N ILE A 10 -4.66 -9.12 3.77
CA ILE A 10 -3.56 -8.73 4.65
C ILE A 10 -3.22 -7.25 4.45
N ILE A 11 -3.08 -6.81 3.20
CA ILE A 11 -2.81 -5.40 2.88
C ILE A 11 -3.90 -4.49 3.44
N ASN A 12 -5.17 -4.82 3.18
CA ASN A 12 -6.29 -4.00 3.62
C ASN A 12 -6.39 -3.94 5.15
N ALA A 13 -6.16 -5.07 5.84
CA ALA A 13 -6.13 -5.11 7.29
C ALA A 13 -4.97 -4.29 7.87
N ALA A 14 -3.79 -4.34 7.26
CA ALA A 14 -2.64 -3.56 7.70
C ALA A 14 -2.87 -2.05 7.57
N LEU A 15 -3.42 -1.61 6.43
CA LEU A 15 -3.75 -0.20 6.21
C LEU A 15 -4.82 0.30 7.19
N ALA A 16 -5.91 -0.46 7.37
CA ALA A 16 -6.97 -0.10 8.30
C ALA A 16 -6.45 0.03 9.74
N LEU A 17 -5.62 -0.91 10.20
CA LEU A 17 -5.04 -0.83 11.55
C LEU A 17 -4.05 0.33 11.69
N ALA A 18 -3.34 0.69 10.61
CA ALA A 18 -2.38 1.78 10.61
C ALA A 18 -3.03 3.18 10.65
N GLU A 19 -4.35 3.30 10.46
CA GLU A 19 -5.07 4.58 10.63
C GLU A 19 -5.01 5.08 12.08
N ASP A 20 -5.10 4.15 13.03
CA ASP A 20 -5.17 4.46 14.48
C ASP A 20 -3.96 3.93 15.26
N THR A 21 -3.16 3.03 14.68
CA THR A 21 -2.01 2.41 15.35
C THR A 21 -0.69 2.90 14.75
N SER A 22 0.27 3.21 15.62
CA SER A 22 1.68 3.41 15.24
C SER A 22 2.18 2.24 14.39
N TRP A 23 2.77 2.54 13.23
CA TRP A 23 3.28 1.53 12.32
C TRP A 23 4.39 0.71 12.97
N ARG A 24 5.19 1.32 13.85
CA ARG A 24 6.22 0.60 14.62
C ARG A 24 5.62 -0.43 15.57
N ASP A 25 4.54 -0.07 16.27
CA ASP A 25 3.91 -0.92 17.29
C ASP A 25 2.90 -1.94 16.73
N LEU A 26 2.45 -1.76 15.48
CA LEU A 26 1.57 -2.69 14.80
C LEU A 26 2.21 -4.08 14.69
N LYS A 27 1.50 -5.12 15.12
CA LYS A 27 2.00 -6.52 15.11
C LYS A 27 1.41 -7.31 13.94
N LEU A 28 2.20 -8.20 13.33
CA LEU A 28 1.71 -9.12 12.29
C LEU A 28 0.56 -10.01 12.79
N SER A 29 0.54 -10.38 14.07
CA SER A 29 -0.57 -11.12 14.67
C SER A 29 -1.88 -10.32 14.75
N ALA A 30 -1.81 -9.01 14.95
CA ALA A 30 -2.98 -8.13 14.91
C ALA A 30 -3.53 -8.01 13.49
N ILE A 31 -2.64 -7.90 12.50
CA ILE A 31 -3.00 -7.90 11.07
C ILE A 31 -3.65 -9.23 10.69
N ALA A 32 -3.09 -10.37 11.09
CA ALA A 32 -3.66 -11.70 10.84
C ALA A 32 -5.09 -11.81 11.39
N LYS A 33 -5.29 -11.39 12.65
CA LYS A 33 -6.62 -11.38 13.29
C LYS A 33 -7.62 -10.52 12.52
N ALA A 34 -7.23 -9.31 12.13
CA ALA A 34 -8.09 -8.40 11.36
C ALA A 34 -8.40 -8.94 9.95
N ALA A 35 -7.43 -9.60 9.31
CA ALA A 35 -7.60 -10.26 8.01
C ALA A 35 -8.39 -11.58 8.07
N LYS A 36 -8.73 -12.06 9.28
CA LYS A 36 -9.35 -13.38 9.54
C LYS A 36 -8.50 -14.53 8.99
N LEU A 37 -7.19 -14.46 9.23
CA LEU A 37 -6.19 -15.44 8.83
C LEU A 37 -5.36 -15.88 10.04
N SER A 38 -4.68 -17.02 9.93
CA SER A 38 -3.67 -17.40 10.92
C SER A 38 -2.39 -16.57 10.74
N LEU A 39 -1.53 -16.53 11.77
CA LEU A 39 -0.21 -15.91 11.60
C LEU A 39 0.65 -16.67 10.57
N ALA A 40 0.46 -18.00 10.45
CA ALA A 40 1.14 -18.82 9.46
C ALA A 40 0.73 -18.41 8.03
N ASP A 41 -0.56 -18.19 7.78
CA ASP A 41 -1.05 -17.67 6.49
C ASP A 41 -0.41 -16.32 6.14
N VAL A 42 -0.23 -15.43 7.13
CA VAL A 42 0.45 -14.15 6.89
C VAL A 42 1.92 -14.36 6.55
N ALA A 43 2.61 -15.24 7.27
CA ALA A 43 4.02 -15.54 7.03
C ALA A 43 4.27 -16.24 5.69
N GLU A 44 3.30 -16.99 5.16
CA GLU A 44 3.34 -17.55 3.80
C GLU A 44 3.29 -16.46 2.71
N GLU A 45 2.60 -15.34 2.96
CA GLU A 45 2.40 -14.28 1.98
C GLU A 45 3.43 -13.15 2.13
N PHE A 46 3.89 -12.86 3.35
CA PHE A 46 4.76 -11.73 3.69
C PHE A 46 5.71 -12.05 4.84
N ALA A 47 7.01 -11.76 4.66
CA ALA A 47 8.00 -11.95 5.70
C ALA A 47 7.99 -10.82 6.74
N SER A 48 7.52 -9.62 6.37
CA SER A 48 7.56 -8.43 7.22
C SER A 48 6.44 -7.42 6.93
N LYS A 49 6.28 -6.44 7.83
CA LYS A 49 5.39 -5.28 7.59
C LYS A 49 5.86 -4.44 6.38
N ALA A 50 7.17 -4.36 6.18
CA ALA A 50 7.76 -3.68 5.04
C ALA A 50 7.32 -4.32 3.72
N ASP A 51 7.28 -5.65 3.64
CA ASP A 51 6.80 -6.36 2.44
C ASP A 51 5.31 -6.11 2.16
N ILE A 52 4.50 -6.00 3.22
CA ILE A 52 3.07 -5.64 3.08
C ILE A 52 2.94 -4.24 2.48
N LEU A 53 3.73 -3.27 2.95
CA LEU A 53 3.72 -1.91 2.41
C LEU A 53 4.22 -1.87 0.96
N ALA A 54 5.31 -2.57 0.65
CA ALA A 54 5.83 -2.68 -0.71
C ALA A 54 4.78 -3.27 -1.66
N ALA A 55 4.07 -4.30 -1.23
CA ALA A 55 2.98 -4.89 -2.01
C ALA A 55 1.77 -3.96 -2.18
N PHE A 56 1.46 -3.13 -1.18
CA PHE A 56 0.45 -2.07 -1.32
C PHE A 56 0.88 -1.03 -2.37
N MET A 57 2.14 -0.59 -2.34
CA MET A 57 2.67 0.34 -3.34
C MET A 57 2.62 -0.25 -4.74
N ALA A 58 3.04 -1.51 -4.91
CA ALA A 58 2.96 -2.21 -6.19
C ALA A 58 1.52 -2.39 -6.68
N ARG A 59 0.56 -2.65 -5.78
CA ARG A 59 -0.87 -2.70 -6.13
C ARG A 59 -1.37 -1.35 -6.63
N THR A 60 -1.01 -0.27 -5.95
CA THR A 60 -1.36 1.10 -6.34
C THR A 60 -0.79 1.44 -7.72
N ASP A 61 0.48 1.10 -7.96
CA ASP A 61 1.14 1.36 -9.24
C ASP A 61 0.51 0.52 -10.37
N ALA A 62 0.08 -0.72 -10.10
CA ALA A 62 -0.66 -1.53 -11.06
C ALA A 62 -2.06 -0.96 -11.38
N GLU A 63 -2.76 -0.38 -10.39
CA GLU A 63 -4.04 0.31 -10.60
C GLU A 63 -3.86 1.60 -11.39
N LEU A 64 -2.78 2.36 -11.12
CA LEU A 64 -2.38 3.53 -11.88
C LEU A 64 -2.16 3.19 -13.36
N LEU A 65 -1.37 2.15 -13.64
CA LEU A 65 -1.10 1.72 -15.03
C LEU A 65 -2.40 1.31 -15.75
N LYS A 66 -3.30 0.56 -15.10
CA LYS A 66 -4.59 0.20 -15.68
C LYS A 66 -5.48 1.41 -15.98
N LYS A 67 -5.46 2.43 -15.12
CA LYS A 67 -6.22 3.67 -15.35
C LYS A 67 -5.66 4.46 -16.52
N ILE A 68 -4.33 4.57 -16.61
CA ILE A 68 -3.65 5.20 -17.76
C ILE A 68 -4.01 4.48 -19.07
N GLU A 69 -3.96 3.13 -19.08
CA GLU A 69 -4.35 2.35 -20.26
C GLU A 69 -5.83 2.55 -20.66
N ALA A 70 -6.72 2.72 -19.67
CA ALA A 70 -8.14 2.92 -19.91
C ALA A 70 -8.49 4.34 -20.39
N GLU A 71 -7.73 5.35 -19.97
CA GLU A 71 -7.97 6.77 -20.29
C GLU A 71 -7.46 7.17 -21.69
N GLY A 72 -6.67 6.32 -22.37
CA GLY A 72 -6.19 6.55 -23.73
C GLY A 72 -4.86 7.30 -23.81
N GLU A 73 -4.52 7.86 -24.98
CA GLU A 73 -3.24 8.54 -25.21
C GLU A 73 -2.99 9.65 -24.18
N ALA A 74 -1.90 9.50 -23.43
CA ALA A 74 -1.43 10.51 -22.50
C ALA A 74 -1.04 11.79 -23.26
N SER A 75 -1.10 12.95 -22.60
CA SER A 75 -0.73 14.24 -23.20
C SER A 75 0.54 14.17 -24.05
N GLU A 76 0.56 14.84 -25.20
CA GLU A 76 1.73 14.87 -26.12
C GLU A 76 2.98 15.48 -25.46
N LEU A 77 2.80 16.33 -24.44
CA LEU A 77 3.90 16.99 -23.74
C LEU A 77 4.42 16.12 -22.58
N PRO A 78 5.72 15.76 -22.55
CA PRO A 78 6.29 14.92 -21.48
C PRO A 78 6.08 15.46 -20.06
N ARG A 79 6.04 16.79 -19.90
CA ARG A 79 5.75 17.46 -18.63
C ARG A 79 4.35 17.13 -18.13
N ASP A 80 3.35 17.28 -18.99
CA ASP A 80 1.95 17.15 -18.60
C ASP A 80 1.63 15.69 -18.28
N ARG A 81 2.22 14.75 -19.02
CA ARG A 81 2.20 13.31 -18.67
C ARG A 81 2.70 13.04 -17.26
N LEU A 82 3.82 13.64 -16.86
CA LEU A 82 4.35 13.47 -15.51
C LEU A 82 3.38 14.03 -14.45
N PHE A 83 2.77 15.18 -14.71
CA PHE A 83 1.77 15.76 -13.82
C PHE A 83 0.55 14.84 -13.69
N ASP A 84 0.00 14.35 -14.79
CA ASP A 84 -1.17 13.47 -14.80
C ASP A 84 -0.90 12.18 -14.01
N VAL A 85 0.24 11.54 -14.26
CA VAL A 85 0.66 10.32 -13.55
C VAL A 85 0.81 10.57 -12.04
N ILE A 86 1.43 11.69 -11.64
CA ILE A 86 1.58 12.03 -10.22
C ILE A 86 0.22 12.30 -9.58
N MET A 87 -0.65 13.07 -10.23
CA MET A 87 -1.97 13.42 -9.71
C MET A 87 -2.86 12.19 -9.56
N LEU A 88 -2.86 11.31 -10.55
CA LEU A 88 -3.63 10.07 -10.52
C LEU A 88 -3.13 9.12 -9.42
N ARG A 89 -1.81 9.06 -9.20
CA ARG A 89 -1.25 8.30 -8.08
C ARG A 89 -1.67 8.89 -6.73
N LEU A 90 -1.66 10.21 -6.59
CA LEU A 90 -2.11 10.87 -5.35
C LEU A 90 -3.61 10.61 -5.09
N GLU A 91 -4.44 10.62 -6.13
CA GLU A 91 -5.86 10.26 -6.04
C GLU A 91 -6.05 8.82 -5.54
N LEU A 92 -5.31 7.87 -6.10
CA LEU A 92 -5.35 6.46 -5.67
C LEU A 92 -4.89 6.25 -4.22
N LEU A 93 -3.97 7.08 -3.73
CA LEU A 93 -3.48 7.02 -2.36
C LEU A 93 -4.38 7.75 -1.35
N GLU A 94 -5.25 8.66 -1.80
CA GLU A 94 -6.08 9.50 -0.92
C GLU A 94 -6.94 8.70 0.07
N PRO A 95 -7.58 7.57 -0.30
CA PRO A 95 -8.32 6.72 0.65
C PRO A 95 -7.47 6.18 1.81
N HIS A 96 -6.15 6.13 1.65
CA HIS A 96 -5.21 5.57 2.60
C HIS A 96 -4.34 6.63 3.30
N LYS A 97 -4.67 7.92 3.15
CA LYS A 97 -3.90 9.05 3.66
C LYS A 97 -3.64 9.00 5.16
N ALA A 98 -4.63 8.59 5.96
CA ALA A 98 -4.49 8.49 7.42
C ALA A 98 -3.45 7.43 7.82
N ALA A 99 -3.54 6.24 7.23
CA ALA A 99 -2.56 5.16 7.40
C ALA A 99 -1.15 5.61 6.96
N LEU A 100 -1.03 6.16 5.75
CA LEU A 100 0.25 6.61 5.20
C LEU A 100 0.92 7.70 6.03
N ARG A 101 0.13 8.62 6.61
CA ARG A 101 0.64 9.64 7.54
C ARG A 101 1.29 9.02 8.78
N ASN A 102 0.68 8.00 9.37
CA ASN A 102 1.24 7.32 10.53
C ASN A 102 2.46 6.47 10.17
N ILE A 103 2.41 5.77 9.04
CA ILE A 103 3.52 4.97 8.51
C ILE A 103 4.76 5.85 8.29
N THR A 104 4.60 6.96 7.54
CA THR A 104 5.72 7.86 7.22
C THR A 104 6.26 8.59 8.44
N ARG A 105 5.40 8.98 9.40
CA ARG A 105 5.84 9.54 10.69
C ARG A 105 6.79 8.58 11.40
N ASP A 106 6.49 7.29 11.37
CA ASP A 106 7.21 6.32 12.16
C ASP A 106 8.52 5.86 11.48
N MET A 107 8.60 5.94 10.16
CA MET A 107 9.79 5.67 9.33
C MET A 107 10.87 6.76 9.37
N ARG A 108 10.52 8.00 9.74
CA ARG A 108 11.47 9.14 9.82
C ARG A 108 12.64 8.94 10.81
N GLY A 109 12.68 7.84 11.55
CA GLY A 109 13.75 7.50 12.49
C GLY A 109 14.75 6.43 12.01
N ASN A 110 14.55 5.77 10.87
CA ASN A 110 15.46 4.73 10.37
C ASN A 110 15.51 4.70 8.82
N PRO A 111 16.61 5.13 8.18
CA PRO A 111 16.73 5.19 6.71
C PRO A 111 16.55 3.84 6.00
N GLN A 112 16.82 2.73 6.70
CA GLN A 112 16.69 1.38 6.14
C GLN A 112 15.23 0.98 5.89
N ASP A 113 14.28 1.61 6.60
CA ASP A 113 12.85 1.34 6.46
C ASP A 113 12.25 1.95 5.17
N LEU A 114 13.00 2.86 4.50
CA LEU A 114 12.64 3.46 3.22
C LEU A 114 13.23 2.72 2.02
N ALA A 115 14.19 1.82 2.25
CA ALA A 115 14.97 1.15 1.23
C ALA A 115 14.48 -0.29 1.01
N THR A 116 13.19 -0.49 0.76
CA THR A 116 12.71 -1.76 0.20
C THR A 116 12.74 -1.63 -1.32
N THR A 117 13.84 -2.12 -1.92
CA THR A 117 13.99 -2.33 -3.37
C THR A 117 13.71 -3.79 -3.70
#